data_AF-A0A733BVI5-F1
#
_entry.id   AF-A0A733BVI5-F1
#
_cell.length_a   1.000
_cell.length_b   1.000
_cell.length_c   1.000
_cell.angle_alpha   90.00
_cell.angle_beta   90.00
_cell.angle_gamma   90.00
#
_symmetry.space_group_name_H-M   'P 1'
#
loop_
_entity.id
_entity.type
_entity.pdbx_description
1 polymer ?
#
loop_
_entity_poly.entity_id
_entity_poly.type
_entity_poly.pdbx_seq_one_letter_code
_entity_poly.pdbx_strand_id
1 'polypeptide(L)' 'IFCEKYKQTKEQALTFFQEHPQYMRSKEDEEQLMTEFKKVLLEPGSKNLSIYQTLLAAHERLQAL' A
#
# COMPACT_ATOMS: atom_id res chain seq x y z
N ILE A 1 13.21 14.26 12.66
CA ILE A 1 13.41 12.86 12.17
C ILE A 1 12.08 12.14 11.94
N PHE A 2 11.22 11.92 12.97
CA PHE A 2 9.93 11.23 12.77
C PHE A 2 8.98 11.94 11.79
N CYS A 3 8.82 13.26 11.92
CA CYS A 3 7.92 14.05 11.06
C CYS A 3 8.31 13.99 9.57
N GLU A 4 9.60 13.85 9.28
CA GLU A 4 10.12 13.82 7.91
C GLU A 4 9.92 12.45 7.28
N LYS A 5 10.19 11.37 8.04
CA LYS A 5 9.87 10.00 7.62
C LYS A 5 8.37 9.84 7.34
N TYR A 6 7.51 10.43 8.17
CA TYR A 6 6.06 10.41 7.95
C TYR A 6 5.64 11.15 6.67
N LYS A 7 6.25 12.31 6.36
CA LYS A 7 6.01 13.02 5.09
C LYS A 7 6.38 12.17 3.88
N GLN A 8 7.57 11.56 3.90
CA GLN A 8 8.03 10.68 2.83
C GLN A 8 7.10 9.47 2.63
N THR A 9 6.63 8.86 3.71
CA THR A 9 5.64 7.77 3.64
C THR A 9 4.33 8.25 3.01
N LYS A 10 3.85 9.45 3.36
CA LYS A 10 2.64 10.01 2.74
C LYS A 10 2.81 10.26 1.25
N GLU A 11 3.96 10.81 0.85
CA GLU A 11 4.25 11.09 -0.57
C GLU A 11 4.30 9.79 -1.38
N GLN A 12 4.97 8.75 -0.86
CA GLN A 12 5.01 7.44 -1.50
C GLN A 12 3.64 6.78 -1.63
N ALA A 13 2.82 6.85 -0.57
CA ALA A 13 1.45 6.34 -0.62
C ALA A 13 0.59 7.15 -1.61
N LEU A 14 0.75 8.47 -1.64
CA LEU A 14 0.04 9.34 -2.58
C LEU A 14 0.39 8.98 -4.03
N THR A 15 1.66 8.78 -4.36
CA THR A 15 2.09 8.34 -5.71
C THR A 15 1.38 7.05 -6.11
N PHE A 16 1.35 6.05 -5.21
CA PHE A 16 0.65 4.79 -5.48
C PHE A 16 -0.84 5.01 -5.79
N PHE A 17 -1.54 5.84 -4.99
CA PHE A 17 -2.97 6.09 -5.22
C PHE A 17 -3.26 6.98 -6.44
N GLN A 18 -2.27 7.73 -6.93
CA GLN A 18 -2.36 8.42 -8.22
C GLN A 18 -2.22 7.45 -9.40
N GLU A 19 -1.35 6.45 -9.28
CA GLU A 19 -1.17 5.38 -10.28
C GLU A 19 -2.35 4.40 -10.29
N HIS A 20 -2.96 4.15 -9.13
CA HIS A 20 -4.10 3.24 -8.95
C HIS A 20 -5.32 3.95 -8.33
N PRO A 21 -5.99 4.84 -9.10
CA PRO A 21 -7.05 5.70 -8.58
C PRO A 21 -8.33 4.95 -8.18
N GLN A 22 -8.50 3.68 -8.57
CA GLN A 22 -9.67 2.88 -8.22
C GLN A 22 -9.85 2.74 -6.70
N TYR A 23 -8.73 2.64 -5.97
CA TYR A 23 -8.72 2.52 -4.51
C TYR A 23 -9.16 3.79 -3.79
N MET A 24 -9.21 4.95 -4.47
CA MET A 24 -9.72 6.21 -3.93
C MET A 24 -11.18 6.47 -4.33
N ARG A 25 -11.74 5.63 -5.21
CA ARG A 25 -13.09 5.81 -5.78
C ARG A 25 -14.06 4.70 -5.36
N SER A 26 -13.55 3.52 -5.05
CA SER A 26 -14.31 2.34 -4.64
C SER A 26 -13.93 1.95 -3.23
N LYS A 27 -14.92 1.97 -2.33
CA LYS A 27 -14.75 1.50 -0.95
C LYS A 27 -14.48 0.00 -0.90
N GLU A 28 -15.05 -0.76 -1.83
CA GLU A 28 -14.82 -2.21 -1.93
C GLU A 28 -13.36 -2.49 -2.29
N ASP A 29 -12.83 -1.82 -3.30
CA ASP A 29 -11.43 -1.97 -3.72
C ASP A 29 -10.48 -1.54 -2.59
N GLU A 30 -10.80 -0.45 -1.88
CA GLU A 30 -10.04 0.02 -0.71
C GLU A 30 -9.99 -1.06 0.38
N GLU A 31 -11.12 -1.68 0.73
CA GLU A 31 -11.21 -2.72 1.75
C GLU A 31 -10.45 -3.99 1.34
N GLN A 32 -10.54 -4.39 0.07
CA GLN A 32 -9.78 -5.52 -0.47
C GLN A 32 -8.27 -5.25 -0.42
N LEU A 33 -7.83 -4.05 -0.85
CA LEU A 33 -6.42 -3.66 -0.79
C LEU A 33 -5.91 -3.61 0.64
N MET A 34 -6.68 -3.05 1.57
CA MET A 34 -6.33 -2.99 2.99
C MET A 34 -6.16 -4.40 3.59
N THR A 35 -6.97 -5.36 3.14
CA THR A 35 -6.88 -6.75 3.60
C THR A 35 -5.59 -7.41 3.13
N GLU A 36 -5.24 -7.29 1.85
CA GLU A 36 -3.96 -7.82 1.34
C GLU A 36 -2.75 -7.06 1.91
N PHE A 37 -2.86 -5.75 2.07
CA PHE A 37 -1.83 -4.92 2.69
C PHE A 37 -1.48 -5.39 4.10
N LYS A 38 -2.49 -5.69 4.93
CA LYS A 38 -2.27 -6.26 6.27
C LYS A 38 -1.58 -7.62 6.20
N LYS A 39 -1.92 -8.47 5.22
CA LYS A 39 -1.24 -9.77 5.03
C LYS A 39 0.23 -9.57 4.69
N VAL A 40 0.57 -8.68 3.76
CA VAL A 40 1.95 -8.37 3.39
C VAL A 40 2.74 -7.82 4.59
N LEU A 41 2.13 -6.98 5.42
CA LEU A 41 2.78 -6.48 6.64
C LEU A 41 3.12 -7.57 7.67
N LEU A 42 2.37 -8.67 7.70
CA LEU A 42 2.61 -9.79 8.60
C LEU A 42 3.73 -10.73 8.09
N GLU A 43 4.21 -10.55 6.86
CA GLU A 43 5.22 -11.44 6.29
C GLU A 43 6.62 -11.20 6.86
N PRO A 44 7.42 -12.28 7.04
CA PRO A 44 8.81 -12.15 7.43
C PRO A 44 9.58 -11.32 6.40
N GLY A 45 10.09 -10.16 6.80
CA GLY A 45 10.82 -9.24 5.92
C GLY A 45 10.04 -7.98 5.52
N SER A 46 8.75 -7.87 5.87
CA SER A 46 7.92 -6.70 5.60
C SER A 46 8.50 -5.38 6.15
N LYS A 47 9.27 -5.46 7.24
CA LYS A 47 9.95 -4.29 7.87
C LYS A 47 10.97 -3.60 6.96
N ASN A 48 11.43 -4.27 5.90
CA ASN A 48 12.39 -3.71 4.94
C ASN A 48 11.69 -3.05 3.73
N LEU A 49 10.38 -3.23 3.59
CA LEU A 49 9.63 -2.67 2.48
C LEU A 49 9.26 -1.20 2.75
N SER A 50 9.35 -0.38 1.70
CA SER A 50 8.72 0.94 1.71
C SER A 50 7.20 0.81 1.65
N ILE A 51 6.47 1.86 2.01
CA ILE A 51 5.00 1.83 1.94
C ILE A 51 4.52 1.60 0.50
N TYR A 52 5.22 2.15 -0.49
CA TYR A 52 4.91 1.95 -1.91
C TYR A 52 5.06 0.48 -2.30
N GLN A 53 6.16 -0.16 -1.90
CA GLN A 53 6.39 -1.59 -2.18
C GLN A 53 5.34 -2.48 -1.51
N THR A 54 4.95 -2.16 -0.28
CA THR A 54 3.90 -2.92 0.43
C THR A 54 2.54 -2.76 -0.24
N LEU A 55 2.18 -1.54 -0.69
CA LEU A 55 0.93 -1.29 -1.43
C LEU A 55 0.95 -1.97 -2.80
N LEU A 56 2.08 -1.93 -3.50
CA LEU A 56 2.26 -2.59 -4.79
C LEU A 56 2.12 -4.11 -4.67
N ALA A 57 2.77 -4.73 -3.69
CA ALA A 57 2.65 -6.17 -3.44
C ALA A 57 1.21 -6.59 -3.09
N ALA A 58 0.48 -5.75 -2.35
CA ALA A 58 -0.94 -5.98 -2.06
C ALA A 58 -1.82 -5.86 -3.31
N HIS A 59 -1.55 -4.88 -4.16
CA HIS A 59 -2.21 -4.71 -5.45
C HIS A 59 -1.97 -5.91 -6.38
N GLU A 60 -0.73 -6.36 -6.51
CA GLU A 60 -0.35 -7.51 -7.34
C GLU A 60 -1.08 -8.80 -6.91
N ARG A 61 -1.30 -9.00 -5.60
CA ARG A 61 -2.08 -10.13 -5.09
C ARG A 61 -3.55 -10.09 -5.51
N LEU A 62 -4.14 -8.90 -5.55
CA LEU A 62 -5.51 -8.74 -6.01
C LEU A 62 -5.64 -8.95 -7.52
N GLN A 63 -4.60 -8.63 -8.30
CA GLN A 63 -4.58 -8.87 -9.75
C GLN A 63 -4.27 -10.31 -10.14
N ALA A 64 -3.63 -11.09 -9.25
CA ALA A 64 -3.31 -12.49 -9.47
C ALA A 64 -4.48 -13.45 -9.17
N LEU A 65 -5.60 -12.92 -8.66
CA LEU A 65 -6.86 -13.63 -8.40
C LEU A 65 -7.80 -13.54 -9.61
#